data_AF-A0AAD3RS21-F1
#
_entry.id   AF-A0AAD3RS21-F1
#
_cell.length_a   1.000
_cell.length_b   1.000
_cell.length_c   1.000
_cell.angle_alpha   90.00
_cell.angle_beta   90.00
_cell.angle_gamma   90.00
#
_symmetry.space_group_name_H-M   'P 1'
#
loop_
_entity.id
_entity.type
_entity.pdbx_description
1 polymer ?
#
loop_
_entity_poly.entity_id
_entity_poly.type
_entity_poly.pdbx_seq_one_letter_code
_entity_poly.pdbx_strand_id
1 'polypeptide(L)' 'METNIVKAKGCHFVMVHGATFGGWCWYQVADLLLKAGHTVSSIDMASGGIDPTNADTISSLQEYNQPLTDFFTALPSEGK' A
#
# COMPACT_ATOMS: atom_id res chain seq x y z
N MET A 1 15.45 35.79 -5.84
CA MET A 1 14.21 35.32 -6.50
C MET A 1 13.74 34.14 -5.67
N GLU A 2 12.85 34.39 -4.70
CA GLU A 2 12.29 33.33 -3.87
C GLU A 2 11.26 32.58 -4.71
N THR A 3 11.56 31.33 -5.05
CA THR A 3 10.60 30.44 -5.69
C THR A 3 9.50 30.08 -4.69
N ASN A 4 8.33 30.71 -4.86
CA ASN A 4 7.08 30.25 -4.27
C ASN A 4 6.72 28.89 -4.88
N ILE A 5 7.24 27.82 -4.31
CA ILE A 5 6.80 26.47 -4.65
C ILE A 5 5.48 26.24 -3.90
N VAL A 6 4.36 26.38 -4.61
CA VAL A 6 3.10 25.81 -4.16
C VAL A 6 3.32 24.30 -4.09
N LYS A 7 3.51 23.76 -2.88
CA LYS A 7 3.69 22.32 -2.69
C LYS A 7 2.37 21.66 -3.11
N ALA A 8 2.38 20.93 -4.23
CA ALA A 8 1.23 20.15 -4.66
C ALA A 8 0.80 19.22 -3.51
N LYS A 9 -0.51 19.09 -3.27
CA LYS A 9 -1.05 18.19 -2.25
C LYS A 9 -0.55 16.77 -2.56
N GLY A 10 0.14 16.14 -1.61
CA GLY A 10 0.68 14.79 -1.80
C GLY A 10 -0.44 13.78 -2.04
N CYS A 11 -0.25 12.89 -3.01
CA CYS A 11 -1.08 11.70 -3.20
C CYS A 11 -0.81 10.63 -2.13
N HIS A 12 -1.80 9.76 -1.92
CA HIS A 12 -1.63 8.50 -1.18
C HIS A 12 -1.38 7.36 -2.16
N PHE A 13 -0.21 6.75 -2.10
CA PHE A 13 0.15 5.57 -2.88
C PHE A 13 -0.15 4.29 -2.09
N VAL A 14 -0.91 3.39 -2.71
CA VAL A 14 -1.17 2.05 -2.18
C VAL A 14 -0.34 1.06 -3.01
N MET A 15 0.62 0.40 -2.37
CA MET A 15 1.58 -0.48 -3.02
C MET A 15 1.17 -1.95 -2.85
N VAL A 16 1.05 -2.65 -3.98
CA VAL A 16 0.69 -4.07 -4.05
C VAL A 16 1.86 -4.85 -4.60
N HIS A 17 2.33 -5.86 -3.86
CA HIS A 17 3.48 -6.69 -4.25
C HIS A 17 3.11 -7.78 -5.28
N GLY A 18 4.12 -8.38 -5.91
CA GLY A 18 3.97 -9.57 -6.75
C GLY A 18 4.00 -10.87 -5.95
N ALA A 19 3.84 -12.02 -6.62
CA ALA A 19 3.86 -13.33 -5.99
C ALA A 19 5.17 -13.59 -5.22
N THR A 20 5.10 -14.25 -4.07
CA THR A 20 6.25 -14.59 -3.17
C THR A 20 6.94 -13.41 -2.47
N PHE A 21 6.45 -12.19 -2.64
CA PHE A 21 6.93 -11.01 -1.93
C PHE A 21 5.96 -10.61 -0.81
N GLY A 22 6.29 -9.50 -0.13
CA GLY A 22 5.40 -8.75 0.74
C GLY A 22 5.59 -7.26 0.51
N GLY A 23 4.87 -6.43 1.25
CA GLY A 23 5.00 -4.97 1.26
C GLY A 23 6.43 -4.49 1.51
N TRP A 24 7.28 -5.30 2.14
CA TRP A 24 8.70 -5.03 2.34
C TRP A 24 9.47 -4.77 1.05
N CYS A 25 9.04 -5.32 -0.10
CA CYS A 25 9.75 -5.13 -1.37
C CYS A 25 9.72 -3.66 -1.84
N TRP A 26 8.80 -2.85 -1.31
CA TRP A 26 8.64 -1.45 -1.67
C TRP A 26 9.48 -0.48 -0.83
N TYR A 27 10.29 -0.95 0.13
CA TYR A 27 10.89 -0.08 1.15
C TYR A 27 11.66 1.13 0.58
N GLN A 28 12.43 0.96 -0.50
CA GLN A 28 13.19 2.06 -1.13
C GLN A 28 12.27 3.07 -1.82
N VAL A 29 11.28 2.56 -2.56
CA VAL A 29 10.34 3.42 -3.30
C VAL A 29 9.44 4.17 -2.33
N ALA A 30 8.98 3.49 -1.27
CA ALA A 30 8.19 4.10 -0.20
C ALA A 30 8.96 5.24 0.49
N ASP A 31 10.24 5.04 0.83
CA ASP A 31 11.08 6.09 1.42
C ASP A 31 11.21 7.32 0.50
N LEU A 32 11.42 7.11 -0.80
CA LEU A 32 11.49 8.22 -1.77
C LEU A 32 10.18 9.00 -1.87
N LEU A 33 9.04 8.30 -1.91
CA LEU A 33 7.72 8.93 -1.98
C LEU A 33 7.37 9.69 -0.69
N LEU A 34 7.68 9.12 0.48
CA LEU A 34 7.52 9.79 1.76
C LEU A 34 8.36 11.07 1.82
N LYS A 35 9.62 11.03 1.38
CA LYS A 35 10.50 12.21 1.28
C LYS A 35 9.98 13.27 0.30
N ALA A 36 9.32 12.84 -0.78
CA ALA A 36 8.65 13.74 -1.72
C ALA A 36 7.35 14.36 -1.15
N GLY A 37 6.89 13.95 0.03
CA GLY A 37 5.70 14.49 0.69
C GLY A 37 4.41 13.75 0.35
N HIS A 38 4.50 12.51 -0.14
CA HIS A 38 3.37 11.62 -0.34
C HIS A 38 3.14 10.74 0.90
N THR A 39 1.95 10.13 1.00
CA THR A 39 1.70 9.04 1.93
C THR A 39 1.79 7.71 1.21
N VAL A 40 2.24 6.66 1.90
CA VAL A 40 2.42 5.32 1.31
C VAL A 40 1.86 4.27 2.26
N SER A 41 1.08 3.34 1.73
CA SER A 41 0.68 2.10 2.41
C SER A 41 1.18 0.93 1.60
N SER A 42 2.06 0.12 2.19
CA SER A 42 2.54 -1.13 1.58
C SER A 42 1.81 -2.27 2.25
N ILE A 43 0.99 -3.00 1.50
CA ILE A 43 0.06 -3.99 2.03
C ILE A 43 0.65 -5.38 1.80
N ASP A 44 0.71 -6.20 2.85
CA ASP A 44 0.91 -7.64 2.73
C ASP A 44 -0.44 -8.28 2.35
N MET A 45 -0.49 -8.94 1.20
CA MET A 45 -1.63 -9.77 0.81
C MET A 45 -1.68 -11.03 1.69
N ALA A 46 -2.76 -11.81 1.63
CA ALA A 46 -2.84 -13.02 2.45
C ALA A 46 -1.69 -13.99 2.09
N SER A 47 -0.99 -14.51 3.11
CA SER A 47 0.27 -15.27 3.00
C SER A 47 1.48 -14.53 2.39
N GLY A 48 1.35 -13.23 2.14
CA GLY A 48 2.43 -12.35 1.69
C GLY A 48 3.21 -11.76 2.86
N GLY A 49 4.51 -11.52 2.68
CA GLY A 49 5.34 -10.83 3.67
C GLY A 49 5.35 -11.49 5.05
N ILE A 50 4.82 -10.78 6.06
CA ILE A 50 4.73 -11.29 7.45
C ILE A 50 3.34 -11.82 7.81
N ASP A 51 2.41 -11.88 6.86
CA ASP A 51 1.08 -12.43 7.09
C ASP A 51 1.17 -13.93 7.44
N PRO A 52 0.57 -14.38 8.57
CA PRO A 52 0.73 -15.75 9.05
C PRO A 52 -0.18 -16.76 8.34
N THR A 53 -1.02 -16.35 7.39
CA THR A 53 -1.93 -17.24 6.69
C THR A 53 -1.14 -18.29 5.90
N ASN A 54 -1.52 -19.56 6.04
CA ASN A 54 -0.91 -20.62 5.25
C ASN A 54 -1.34 -20.50 3.78
N ALA A 55 -0.37 -20.36 2.87
CA ALA A 55 -0.61 -20.25 1.42
C ALA A 55 -1.46 -21.39 0.87
N ASP A 56 -1.29 -22.62 1.38
CA ASP A 56 -2.01 -23.81 0.93
C ASP A 56 -3.52 -23.74 1.23
N THR A 57 -3.93 -22.82 2.11
CA THR A 57 -5.33 -22.62 2.47
C THR A 57 -6.03 -21.56 1.61
N ILE A 58 -5.27 -20.81 0.81
CA ILE A 58 -5.81 -19.77 -0.08
C ILE A 58 -6.21 -20.41 -1.41
N SER A 59 -7.51 -20.41 -1.68
CA SER A 59 -8.11 -21.10 -2.82
C SER A 59 -8.64 -20.16 -3.91
N SER A 60 -8.66 -18.86 -3.65
CA SER A 60 -9.17 -17.86 -4.59
C SER A 60 -8.38 -16.55 -4.59
N LEU A 61 -8.47 -15.82 -5.70
CA LEU A 61 -7.91 -14.47 -5.80
C LEU A 61 -8.60 -13.48 -4.85
N GLN A 62 -9.88 -13.72 -4.52
CA GLN A 62 -10.60 -12.89 -3.55
C GLN A 62 -10.02 -13.06 -2.15
N GLU A 63 -9.79 -14.30 -1.71
CA GLU A 63 -9.16 -14.60 -0.42
C GLU A 63 -7.74 -14.00 -0.35
N TYR A 64 -6.95 -14.16 -1.41
CA TYR A 64 -5.63 -13.52 -1.51
C TYR A 64 -5.74 -11.99 -1.40
N ASN A 65 -6.76 -11.40 -2.04
CA ASN A 65 -6.96 -9.95 -2.11
C ASN A 65 -7.70 -9.31 -0.92
N GLN A 66 -8.10 -10.11 0.08
CA GLN A 66 -8.91 -9.61 1.19
C GLN A 66 -8.23 -8.45 1.94
N PRO A 67 -6.92 -8.49 2.29
CA PRO A 67 -6.27 -7.38 3.01
C PRO A 67 -6.33 -6.04 2.25
N LEU A 68 -6.21 -6.08 0.92
CA LEU A 68 -6.32 -4.87 0.09
C LEU A 68 -7.76 -4.32 0.07
N THR A 69 -8.74 -5.22 0.01
CA THR A 69 -10.16 -4.85 0.01
C THR A 69 -10.58 -4.25 1.35
N ASP A 70 -10.12 -4.85 2.44
CA ASP A 70 -10.34 -4.35 3.81
C ASP A 70 -9.71 -2.97 3.99
N PHE A 71 -8.49 -2.78 3.49
CA PHE A 71 -7.81 -1.49 3.51
C PHE A 71 -8.64 -0.40 2.82
N PHE A 72 -9.13 -0.63 1.61
CA PHE A 72 -9.94 0.35 0.89
C PHE A 72 -11.29 0.63 1.56
N THR A 73 -11.91 -0.41 2.14
CA THR A 73 -13.19 -0.27 2.84
C THR A 73 -13.04 0.52 4.14
N ALA A 74 -11.87 0.46 4.77
CA ALA A 74 -11.55 1.23 5.98
C ALA A 74 -11.14 2.68 5.70
N LEU A 75 -10.95 3.08 4.44
CA LEU A 75 -10.64 4.46 4.12
C LEU A 75 -11.84 5.35 4.48
N PRO A 76 -11.59 6.56 5.03
CA PRO A 76 -12.65 7.54 5.19
C PRO A 76 -13.31 7.80 3.84
N SER A 77 -14.64 7.79 3.79
CA SER A 77 -15.32 8.38 2.63
C SER A 77 -14.83 9.82 2.50
N GLU A 78 -14.53 10.26 1.27
CA GLU A 78 -14.27 11.68 1.05
C GLU A 78 -15.47 12.46 1.61
N GLY A 79 -15.24 13.17 2.70
CA GLY A 79 -16.22 14.08 3.26
C GLY A 79 -16.59 15.08 2.18
N LYS A 80 -17.90 15.23 1.96
CA LYS A 80 -18.46 16.42 1.29
C LYS A 80 -17.94 17.70 1.92
#